data_AF-A0A529XYI1-F1
#
_entry.id   AF-A0A529XYI1-F1
#
_cell.length_a   1.000
_cell.length_b   1.000
_cell.length_c   1.000
_cell.angle_alpha   90.00
_cell.angle_beta   90.00
_cell.angle_gamma   90.00
#
_symmetry.space_group_name_H-M   'P 1'
#
loop_
_entity.id
_entity.type
_entity.pdbx_description
1 polymer ?
#
loop_
_entity_poly.entity_id
_entity_poly.type
_entity_poly.pdbx_seq_one_letter_code
_entity_poly.pdbx_strand_id
1 'polypeptide(L)'
;LLPRDMIDNERSTAINPSEAVEEKVSLSDRFGLWLGFHKCSQDEYLDMIDGYVRYHDLAIDPEQLRAEALEWATTRGSRSGRVAWQFTQDLAGRLGKPLKD
;
A
#
# COMPACT_ATOMS: atom_id res chain seq x y z
N LEU A 1 -26.44 5.28 16.96
CA LEU A 1 -26.24 6.71 17.29
C LEU A 1 -24.90 7.11 16.69
N LEU A 2 -24.93 7.72 15.51
CA LEU A 2 -23.76 8.23 14.81
C LEU A 2 -23.51 9.67 15.29
N PRO A 3 -22.27 10.06 15.64
CA PRO A 3 -21.97 11.42 16.09
C PRO A 3 -22.06 12.39 14.90
N ARG A 4 -23.09 13.24 14.92
CA ARG A 4 -23.26 14.40 14.06
C ARG A 4 -22.61 15.60 14.75
N ASP A 5 -21.28 15.70 14.74
CA ASP A 5 -20.58 16.89 15.26
C ASP A 5 -19.38 17.32 14.39
N MET A 6 -19.19 16.73 13.20
CA MET A 6 -18.05 17.06 12.33
C MET A 6 -18.42 17.82 11.06
N ILE A 7 -19.72 18.06 10.79
CA ILE A 7 -20.19 18.68 9.54
C ILE A 7 -20.50 20.19 9.69
N ASP A 8 -20.71 20.71 10.91
CA ASP A 8 -21.10 22.11 11.10
C ASP A 8 -19.93 23.09 11.35
N ASN A 9 -18.72 22.61 11.61
CA ASN A 9 -17.58 23.50 11.85
C ASN A 9 -16.91 24.04 10.58
N GLU A 10 -17.32 23.58 9.39
CA GLU A 10 -16.77 24.04 8.10
C GLU A 10 -17.57 25.20 7.47
N ARG A 11 -18.75 25.55 8.00
CA ARG A 11 -19.60 26.57 7.38
C ARG A 11 -19.36 28.01 7.85
N SER A 12 -18.62 28.22 8.94
CA SER A 12 -18.60 29.52 9.62
C SER A 12 -17.31 30.34 9.47
N THR A 13 -16.27 29.86 8.77
CA THR A 13 -15.02 30.66 8.62
C THR A 13 -14.35 30.61 7.25
N ALA A 14 -14.90 29.93 6.25
CA ALA A 14 -14.36 30.00 4.89
C ALA A 14 -15.09 31.06 4.06
N ILE A 15 -14.76 32.34 4.27
CA ILE A 15 -15.37 33.45 3.50
C ILE A 15 -14.88 33.46 2.05
N ASN A 16 -13.75 32.84 1.71
CA ASN A 16 -13.31 32.66 0.32
C ASN A 16 -12.64 31.29 0.10
N PRO A 17 -13.19 30.40 -0.75
CA PRO A 17 -12.60 29.09 -1.07
C PRO A 17 -11.17 29.15 -1.63
N SER A 18 -10.79 30.27 -2.22
CA SER A 18 -9.47 30.53 -2.84
C SER A 18 -8.35 30.62 -1.80
N GLU A 19 -8.63 31.18 -0.62
CA GLU A 19 -7.63 31.46 0.43
C GLU A 19 -7.15 30.16 1.11
N ALA A 20 -8.06 29.20 1.30
CA ALA A 20 -7.74 27.88 1.82
C ALA A 20 -6.91 27.01 0.85
N VAL A 21 -6.98 27.28 -0.46
CA VAL A 21 -6.15 26.60 -1.48
C VAL A 21 -4.75 27.20 -1.50
N GLU A 22 -4.63 28.54 -1.48
CA GLU A 22 -3.34 29.23 -1.42
C GLU A 22 -2.53 28.87 -0.17
N GLU A 23 -3.19 28.68 0.98
CA GLU A 23 -2.50 28.32 2.22
C GLU A 23 -1.89 26.90 2.13
N LYS A 24 -2.62 25.91 1.58
CA LYS A 24 -2.13 24.53 1.34
C LYS A 24 -1.01 24.47 0.30
N VAL A 25 -1.09 25.31 -0.73
CA VAL A 25 -0.02 25.45 -1.74
C VAL A 25 1.22 26.08 -1.12
N SER A 26 1.08 27.13 -0.31
CA SER A 26 2.21 27.76 0.40
C SER A 26 2.89 26.82 1.39
N LEU A 27 2.12 25.90 2.01
CA LEU A 27 2.63 24.93 2.96
C LEU A 27 3.49 23.89 2.24
N SER A 28 3.06 23.40 1.07
CA SER A 28 3.84 22.46 0.25
C SER A 28 5.10 23.10 -0.34
N ASP A 29 5.05 24.37 -0.75
CA ASP A 29 6.20 25.13 -1.28
C ASP A 29 7.32 25.33 -0.25
N ARG A 30 6.97 25.43 1.05
CA ARG A 30 7.94 25.58 2.14
C ARG A 30 8.75 24.32 2.45
N PHE A 31 8.27 23.14 2.03
CA PHE A 31 9.01 21.90 2.27
C PHE A 31 10.04 21.60 1.19
N GLY A 32 9.98 22.25 0.02
CA GLY A 32 11.00 22.22 -1.04
C GLY A 32 11.45 20.83 -1.55
N LEU A 33 10.87 19.75 -1.02
CA LEU A 33 11.28 18.37 -1.22
C LEU A 33 10.15 17.61 -1.89
N TRP A 34 10.45 17.12 -3.09
CA TRP A 34 9.57 16.23 -3.84
C TRP A 34 10.12 14.82 -3.73
N LEU A 35 9.44 13.97 -2.96
CA LEU A 35 9.76 12.55 -2.88
C LEU A 35 9.12 11.84 -4.07
N GLY A 36 9.94 11.53 -5.07
CA GLY A 36 9.53 10.71 -6.19
C GLY A 36 9.30 9.26 -5.75
N PHE A 37 8.25 8.64 -6.26
CA PHE A 37 8.05 7.20 -6.08
C PHE A 37 8.68 6.44 -7.24
N HIS A 38 9.57 5.50 -6.91
CA HIS A 38 10.11 4.58 -7.90
C HIS A 38 9.08 3.50 -8.23
N LYS A 39 9.00 3.12 -9.50
CA LYS A 39 8.15 2.00 -9.93
C LYS A 39 8.75 0.71 -9.38
N CYS A 40 7.94 -0.08 -8.68
CA CYS A 40 8.28 -1.44 -8.30
C CYS A 40 8.33 -2.32 -9.56
N SER A 41 9.52 -2.82 -9.86
CA SER A 41 9.75 -3.78 -10.94
C SER A 41 9.18 -5.15 -10.59
N GLN A 42 9.14 -6.06 -11.57
CA GLN A 42 8.72 -7.43 -11.33
C GLN A 42 9.70 -8.17 -10.42
N ASP A 43 10.99 -7.96 -10.63
CA ASP A 43 12.02 -8.68 -9.88
C ASP A 43 12.04 -8.21 -8.43
N GLU A 44 11.96 -6.89 -8.17
CA GLU A 44 11.80 -6.37 -6.80
C GLU A 44 10.53 -6.92 -6.11
N TYR A 45 9.44 -7.07 -6.86
CA TYR A 45 8.20 -7.64 -6.34
C TYR A 45 8.35 -9.12 -5.95
N LEU A 46 9.03 -9.90 -6.78
CA LEU A 46 9.32 -11.31 -6.50
C LEU A 46 10.33 -11.46 -5.35
N ASP A 47 11.37 -10.62 -5.30
CA ASP A 47 12.35 -10.60 -4.22
C ASP A 47 11.72 -10.32 -2.86
N MET A 48 10.75 -9.38 -2.82
CA MET A 48 9.97 -9.11 -1.60
C MET A 48 9.21 -10.36 -1.15
N ILE A 49 8.54 -11.05 -2.06
CA ILE A 49 7.77 -12.27 -1.76
C ILE A 49 8.68 -13.40 -1.29
N ASP A 50 9.80 -13.64 -1.97
CA ASP A 50 10.80 -14.63 -1.55
C ASP A 50 11.34 -14.32 -0.15
N GLY A 51 11.56 -13.04 0.15
CA GLY A 51 11.92 -12.57 1.48
C GLY A 51 10.89 -12.95 2.54
N TYR A 52 9.61 -12.68 2.28
CA TYR A 52 8.52 -13.01 3.21
C TYR A 52 8.32 -14.52 3.36
N VAL A 53 8.29 -15.27 2.26
CA VAL A 53 8.15 -16.73 2.26
C VAL A 53 9.27 -17.37 3.06
N ARG A 54 10.51 -16.93 2.87
CA ARG A 54 11.67 -17.40 3.63
C ARG A 54 11.56 -17.03 5.11
N TYR A 55 11.23 -15.77 5.41
CA TYR A 55 11.10 -15.30 6.80
C TYR A 55 10.04 -16.09 7.58
N HIS A 56 8.90 -16.38 6.95
CA HIS A 56 7.78 -17.11 7.54
C HIS A 56 7.84 -18.63 7.33
N ASP A 57 8.90 -19.15 6.70
CA ASP A 57 9.08 -20.56 6.36
C ASP A 57 7.87 -21.15 5.61
N LEU A 58 7.24 -20.39 4.70
CA LEU A 58 6.09 -20.88 3.93
C LEU A 58 6.58 -21.93 2.91
N ALA A 59 6.08 -23.16 3.01
CA ALA A 59 6.49 -24.24 2.13
C ALA A 59 5.71 -24.19 0.82
N ILE A 60 6.40 -23.83 -0.26
CA ILE A 60 5.86 -23.77 -1.62
C ILE A 60 7.00 -23.96 -2.62
N ASP A 61 6.70 -24.60 -3.74
CA ASP A 61 7.64 -24.74 -4.84
C ASP A 61 8.01 -23.35 -5.43
N PRO A 62 9.29 -23.05 -5.73
CA PRO A 62 9.70 -21.74 -6.24
C PRO A 62 9.08 -21.36 -7.58
N GLU A 63 8.88 -22.31 -8.50
CA GLU A 63 8.26 -22.02 -9.80
C GLU A 63 6.77 -21.73 -9.63
N GLN A 64 6.10 -22.51 -8.76
CA GLN A 64 4.71 -22.26 -8.40
C GLN A 64 4.53 -20.90 -7.70
N LEU A 65 5.39 -20.59 -6.73
CA LEU A 65 5.38 -19.32 -6.02
C LEU A 65 5.46 -18.14 -7.00
N ARG A 66 6.41 -18.22 -7.94
CA ARG A 66 6.61 -17.20 -8.97
C ARG A 66 5.39 -17.06 -9.86
N ALA A 67 4.82 -18.16 -10.34
CA ALA A 67 3.64 -18.14 -11.20
C ALA A 67 2.43 -17.50 -10.50
N GLU A 68 2.11 -17.96 -9.29
CA GLU A 68 0.97 -17.46 -8.50
C GLU A 68 1.14 -15.98 -8.13
N ALA A 69 2.36 -15.57 -7.75
CA ALA A 69 2.66 -14.17 -7.42
C ALA A 69 2.42 -13.24 -8.62
N LEU A 70 2.86 -13.64 -9.81
CA LEU A 70 2.67 -12.83 -11.02
C LEU A 70 1.21 -12.76 -11.45
N GLU A 71 0.46 -13.85 -11.32
CA GLU A 71 -0.98 -13.88 -11.55
C GLU A 71 -1.73 -12.97 -10.55
N TRP A 72 -1.35 -13.05 -9.27
CA TRP A 72 -1.92 -12.20 -8.22
C TRP A 72 -1.70 -10.71 -8.50
N ALA A 73 -0.47 -10.31 -8.82
CA ALA A 73 -0.14 -8.93 -9.16
C ALA A 73 -0.91 -8.43 -10.39
N THR A 74 -1.08 -9.30 -11.40
CA THR A 74 -1.86 -9.00 -12.60
C THR A 74 -3.33 -8.75 -12.26
N THR A 75 -3.91 -9.62 -11.43
CA THR A 75 -5.30 -9.48 -10.94
C THR A 75 -5.52 -8.21 -10.14
N ARG A 76 -4.52 -7.80 -9.34
CA ARG A 76 -4.55 -6.54 -8.56
C ARG A 76 -4.18 -5.30 -9.38
N GLY A 77 -3.72 -5.46 -10.61
CA GLY A 77 -3.30 -4.37 -11.49
C GLY A 77 -2.09 -3.57 -10.98
N SER A 78 -1.31 -4.10 -10.04
CA SER A 78 -0.16 -3.38 -9.48
C SER A 78 0.88 -4.30 -8.83
N ARG A 79 2.11 -3.79 -8.77
CA ARG A 79 3.23 -4.37 -8.01
C ARG A 79 3.66 -3.37 -6.96
N SER A 80 3.70 -3.80 -5.71
CA SER A 80 4.15 -3.00 -4.57
C SER A 80 4.37 -3.91 -3.37
N GLY A 81 5.09 -3.43 -2.36
CA GLY A 81 5.25 -4.17 -1.09
C GLY A 81 3.91 -4.51 -0.44
N ARG A 82 2.90 -3.62 -0.54
CA ARG A 82 1.55 -3.90 -0.03
C ARG A 82 0.91 -5.10 -0.74
N VAL A 83 1.01 -5.17 -2.06
CA VAL A 83 0.44 -6.29 -2.84
C VAL A 83 1.20 -7.59 -2.57
N ALA A 84 2.53 -7.52 -2.41
CA ALA A 84 3.37 -8.66 -2.02
C ALA A 84 2.97 -9.21 -0.64
N TRP A 85 2.72 -8.31 0.32
CA TRP A 85 2.25 -8.69 1.65
C TRP A 85 0.85 -9.31 1.65
N GLN A 86 -0.07 -8.79 0.83
CA GLN A 86 -1.41 -9.37 0.67
C GLN A 86 -1.34 -10.78 0.09
N PHE A 87 -0.52 -10.99 -0.94
CA PHE A 87 -0.27 -12.31 -1.50
C PHE A 87 0.33 -13.27 -0.46
N THR A 88 1.31 -12.82 0.32
CA THR A 88 1.94 -13.62 1.37
C THR A 88 0.92 -14.07 2.44
N GLN A 89 0.04 -13.17 2.87
CA GLN A 89 -1.03 -13.50 3.83
C GLN A 89 -2.03 -14.51 3.26
N ASP A 90 -2.44 -14.33 2.00
CA ASP A 90 -3.31 -15.28 1.30
C ASP A 90 -2.67 -16.66 1.21
N LEU A 91 -1.41 -16.71 0.76
CA LEU A 91 -0.61 -17.92 0.67
C LEU A 91 -0.49 -18.63 2.04
N ALA A 92 -0.17 -17.88 3.09
CA ALA A 92 -0.08 -18.41 4.44
C ALA A 92 -1.42 -18.99 4.92
N GLY A 93 -2.53 -18.31 4.61
CA GLY A 93 -3.88 -18.79 4.87
C GLY A 93 -4.20 -20.11 4.14
N ARG A 94 -3.84 -20.21 2.86
CA ARG A 94 -3.99 -21.44 2.05
C ARG A 94 -3.14 -22.60 2.58
N LEU A 95 -1.94 -22.29 3.08
CA LEU A 95 -1.04 -23.27 3.69
C LEU A 95 -1.40 -23.61 5.15
N GLY A 96 -2.39 -22.94 5.74
CA GLY A 96 -2.77 -23.13 7.14
C GLY A 96 -1.66 -22.76 8.13
N LYS A 97 -0.73 -21.89 7.71
CA LYS A 97 0.45 -21.53 8.49
C LYS A 97 0.32 -20.11 9.05
N PRO A 98 0.44 -19.90 10.38
CA PRO A 98 0.45 -18.56 10.93
C PRO A 98 1.73 -17.83 10.52
N LEU A 99 1.59 -16.52 10.26
CA LEU A 99 2.73 -15.64 10.07
C LEU A 99 3.41 -15.36 11.41
N LYS A 100 4.72 -15.10 11.36
CA LYS A 100 5.55 -14.74 12.51
C LYS A 100 5.35 -13.25 12.83
N ASP A 101 5.43 -12.90 14.11
CA ASP A 101 5.38 -11.51 14.59
C ASP A 101 6.63 -10.69 14.21
#